data_AF-A0A928SZT7-F1
#
_entry.id   AF-A0A928SZT7-F1
#
_cell.length_a   1.000
_cell.length_b   1.000
_cell.length_c   1.000
_cell.angle_alpha   90.00
_cell.angle_beta   90.00
_cell.angle_gamma   90.00
#
_symmetry.space_group_name_H-M   'P 1'
#
loop_
_entity.id
_entity.type
_entity.pdbx_description
1 polymer ?
#
loop_
_entity_poly.entity_id
_entity_poly.type
_entity_poly.pdbx_seq_one_letter_code
_entity_poly.pdbx_strand_id
1 'polypeptide(L)'
;MQAVLPTPRASAQADAEISAAAPPLVAVVAGRVVLVLGVFTVLYAVQSLTNLRFLSWHWLLPALLLPLGVASAVVGWKLSRARGWAAVAGFVLCAVTALLTGAFTLLSLSWGYFSLLSLIVGLAAFVGGLLAALSIGACQRADRARAALAEQGFDLGV
;
A
#
# COMPACT_ATOMS: atom_id res chain seq x y z
N MET A 1 34.52 1.74 40.16
CA MET A 1 33.76 1.31 38.96
C MET A 1 34.02 2.33 37.86
N GLN A 2 34.94 2.04 36.95
CA GLN A 2 35.19 2.91 35.80
C GLN A 2 34.04 2.71 34.80
N ALA A 3 33.29 3.78 34.53
CA ALA A 3 32.32 3.80 33.45
C ALA A 3 33.11 3.66 32.13
N VAL A 4 33.07 2.47 31.53
CA VAL A 4 33.59 2.24 30.19
C VAL A 4 32.66 3.00 29.25
N LEU A 5 33.06 4.20 28.85
CA LEU A 5 32.36 4.96 27.84
C LEU A 5 32.40 4.16 26.53
N PRO A 6 31.26 3.99 25.84
CA PRO A 6 31.23 3.30 24.55
C PRO A 6 32.18 4.01 23.58
N THR A 7 33.00 3.24 22.89
CA THR A 7 33.92 3.80 21.89
C THR A 7 33.11 4.51 20.79
N PRO A 8 33.65 5.58 20.16
CA PRO A 8 32.93 6.37 19.14
C PRO A 8 32.37 5.54 17.96
N ARG A 9 32.96 4.37 17.70
CA ARG A 9 32.49 3.43 16.68
C ARG A 9 31.22 2.70 17.09
N ALA A 10 31.09 2.33 18.37
CA ALA A 10 29.91 1.64 18.89
C ALA A 10 28.67 2.56 18.87
N SER A 11 28.84 3.84 19.20
CA SER A 11 27.75 4.82 19.13
C SER A 11 27.33 5.11 17.68
N ALA A 12 28.30 5.29 16.76
CA ALA A 12 28.00 5.55 15.35
C ALA A 12 27.29 4.36 14.66
N GLN A 13 27.61 3.13 15.07
CA GLN A 13 26.98 1.93 14.54
C GLN A 13 25.55 1.76 15.07
N ALA A 14 25.31 2.04 16.36
CA ALA A 14 23.97 2.07 16.94
C ALA A 14 23.07 3.15 16.28
N ASP A 15 23.60 4.35 16.07
CA ASP A 15 22.87 5.44 15.38
C ASP A 15 22.50 5.06 13.95
N ALA A 16 23.40 4.37 13.24
CA ALA A 16 23.15 3.88 11.89
C ALA A 16 22.03 2.82 11.87
N GLU A 17 22.02 1.88 12.82
CA GLU A 17 20.98 0.84 12.95
C GLU A 17 19.61 1.44 13.28
N ILE A 18 19.56 2.42 14.19
CA ILE A 18 18.32 3.15 14.53
C ILE A 18 17.79 3.91 13.30
N SER A 19 18.67 4.59 12.55
CA SER A 19 18.27 5.30 11.34
C SER A 19 17.73 4.36 10.25
N ALA A 20 18.28 3.15 10.16
CA ALA A 20 17.87 2.14 9.19
C ALA A 20 16.52 1.48 9.53
N ALA A 21 16.12 1.47 10.81
CA ALA A 21 14.84 0.93 11.26
C ALA A 21 13.64 1.88 11.02
N ALA A 22 13.92 3.16 10.74
CA ALA A 22 12.91 4.15 10.44
C ALA A 22 12.17 3.84 9.12
N PRO A 23 10.86 4.13 9.02
CA PRO A 23 10.13 3.96 7.76
C PRO A 23 10.74 4.82 6.65
N PRO A 24 11.18 4.24 5.52
CA PRO A 24 11.69 5.03 4.41
C PRO A 24 10.57 5.89 3.81
N LEU A 25 10.86 7.14 3.46
CA LEU A 25 9.87 8.11 2.96
C LEU A 25 9.07 7.58 1.78
N VAL A 26 9.72 6.85 0.86
CA VAL A 26 9.07 6.22 -0.29
C VAL A 26 7.98 5.23 0.13
N ALA A 27 8.21 4.44 1.19
CA ALA A 27 7.20 3.50 1.70
C ALA A 27 6.04 4.23 2.40
N VAL A 28 6.33 5.33 3.11
CA VAL A 28 5.30 6.16 3.73
C VAL A 28 4.38 6.74 2.65
N VAL A 29 4.96 7.37 1.62
CA VAL A 29 4.20 7.94 0.50
C VAL A 29 3.44 6.86 -0.25
N ALA A 30 4.09 5.75 -0.59
CA ALA A 30 3.44 4.61 -1.23
C ALA A 30 2.23 4.13 -0.43
N GLY A 31 2.39 3.92 0.89
CA GLY A 31 1.33 3.47 1.77
C GLY A 31 0.14 4.45 1.82
N ARG A 32 0.40 5.76 1.83
CA ARG A 32 -0.66 6.79 1.82
C ARG A 32 -1.41 6.80 0.48
N VAL A 33 -0.69 6.70 -0.63
CA VAL A 33 -1.32 6.62 -1.97
C VAL A 33 -2.19 5.36 -2.08
N VAL A 34 -1.68 4.20 -1.68
CA VAL A 34 -2.43 2.93 -1.69
C VAL A 34 -3.64 2.97 -0.74
N LEU A 35 -3.51 3.64 0.41
CA LEU A 35 -4.62 3.83 1.35
C LEU A 35 -5.74 4.65 0.71
N VAL A 36 -5.39 5.81 0.13
CA VAL A 36 -6.34 6.69 -0.55
C VAL A 36 -6.98 5.96 -1.74
N LEU A 37 -6.18 5.26 -2.55
CA LEU A 37 -6.68 4.38 -3.62
C LEU A 37 -7.74 3.42 -3.11
N GLY A 38 -7.50 2.75 -1.98
CA GLY A 38 -8.46 1.80 -1.40
C GLY A 38 -9.80 2.46 -1.08
N VAL A 39 -9.78 3.64 -0.46
CA VAL A 39 -10.99 4.42 -0.16
C VAL A 39 -11.73 4.81 -1.45
N PHE A 40 -11.03 5.34 -2.44
CA PHE A 40 -11.63 5.72 -3.72
C PHE A 40 -12.15 4.52 -4.51
N THR A 41 -11.53 3.34 -4.37
CA THR A 41 -11.99 2.10 -4.99
C THR A 41 -13.31 1.65 -4.37
N VAL A 42 -13.47 1.75 -3.04
CA VAL A 42 -14.75 1.49 -2.37
C VAL A 42 -15.81 2.48 -2.83
N LEU A 43 -15.50 3.77 -2.87
CA LEU A 43 -16.44 4.80 -3.34
C LEU A 43 -16.87 4.56 -4.79
N TYR A 44 -15.93 4.19 -5.66
CA TYR A 44 -16.22 3.86 -7.05
C TYR A 44 -17.12 2.63 -7.18
N ALA A 45 -16.86 1.58 -6.41
CA ALA A 45 -17.70 0.39 -6.35
C ALA A 45 -19.12 0.72 -5.89
N VAL A 46 -19.27 1.45 -4.78
CA VAL A 46 -20.58 1.89 -4.26
C VAL A 46 -21.32 2.72 -5.29
N GLN A 47 -20.68 3.75 -5.86
CA GLN A 47 -21.27 4.60 -6.90
C GLN A 47 -21.77 3.77 -8.08
N SER A 48 -20.97 2.80 -8.52
CA SER A 48 -21.31 1.94 -9.66
C SER A 48 -22.50 1.04 -9.35
N LEU A 49 -22.54 0.46 -8.15
CA LEU A 49 -23.64 -0.39 -7.69
C LEU A 49 -24.95 0.36 -7.48
N THR A 50 -24.89 1.65 -7.11
CA THR A 50 -26.10 2.46 -6.89
C THR A 50 -26.62 3.10 -8.17
N ASN A 51 -25.74 3.51 -9.09
CA ASN A 51 -26.12 4.30 -10.25
C ASN A 51 -26.45 3.46 -11.49
N LEU A 52 -25.91 2.24 -11.58
CA LEU A 52 -26.14 1.36 -12.72
C LEU A 52 -27.13 0.26 -12.36
N ARG A 53 -27.99 -0.08 -13.33
CA ARG A 53 -28.84 -1.26 -13.24
C ARG A 53 -28.15 -2.41 -13.96
N PHE A 54 -27.88 -3.49 -13.21
CA PHE A 54 -27.26 -4.68 -13.75
C PHE A 54 -28.34 -5.72 -14.07
N LEU A 55 -28.43 -6.12 -15.33
CA LEU A 55 -29.40 -7.13 -15.80
C LEU A 55 -28.84 -8.57 -15.76
N SER A 56 -27.55 -8.74 -15.43
CA SER A 56 -26.88 -10.04 -15.37
C SER A 56 -25.63 -10.00 -14.49
N TRP A 57 -24.76 -11.02 -14.58
CA TRP A 57 -23.57 -11.24 -13.75
C TRP A 57 -22.57 -10.07 -13.67
N HIS A 58 -22.68 -9.05 -14.53
CA HIS A 58 -21.79 -7.90 -14.53
C HIS A 58 -21.74 -7.11 -13.22
N TRP A 59 -22.76 -7.23 -12.35
CA TRP A 59 -22.73 -6.62 -11.00
C TRP A 59 -21.57 -7.16 -10.13
N LEU A 60 -21.05 -8.35 -10.46
CA LEU A 60 -19.92 -8.96 -9.75
C LEU A 60 -18.65 -8.12 -9.87
N LEU A 61 -18.41 -7.44 -10.99
CA LEU A 61 -17.22 -6.62 -11.19
C LEU A 61 -17.10 -5.49 -10.15
N PRO A 62 -18.07 -4.58 -10.01
CA PRO A 62 -18.03 -3.56 -8.96
C PRO A 62 -18.19 -4.15 -7.55
N ALA A 63 -18.86 -5.29 -7.38
CA ALA A 63 -18.92 -5.96 -6.08
C ALA A 63 -17.54 -6.48 -5.61
N LEU A 64 -16.70 -6.99 -6.51
CA LEU A 64 -15.33 -7.43 -6.20
C LEU A 64 -14.40 -6.27 -5.85
N LEU A 65 -14.68 -5.07 -6.37
CA LEU A 65 -13.92 -3.85 -6.03
C LEU A 65 -14.12 -3.42 -4.56
N LEU A 66 -15.24 -3.78 -3.91
CA LEU A 66 -15.47 -3.47 -2.50
C LEU A 66 -14.44 -4.11 -1.56
N PRO A 67 -14.31 -5.45 -1.46
CA PRO A 67 -13.33 -6.08 -0.59
C PRO A 67 -11.90 -5.72 -1.01
N LEU A 68 -11.66 -5.50 -2.31
CA LEU A 68 -10.36 -5.10 -2.82
C LEU A 68 -9.96 -3.69 -2.35
N GLY A 69 -10.90 -2.74 -2.35
CA GLY A 69 -10.68 -1.38 -1.85
C GLY A 69 -10.41 -1.38 -0.34
N VAL A 70 -11.17 -2.17 0.44
CA VAL A 70 -10.93 -2.34 1.88
C VAL A 70 -9.55 -2.96 2.14
N ALA A 71 -9.21 -4.03 1.43
CA ALA A 71 -7.89 -4.67 1.53
C ALA A 71 -6.76 -3.69 1.20
N SER A 72 -6.92 -2.90 0.13
CA SER A 72 -5.96 -1.86 -0.26
C SER A 72 -5.81 -0.78 0.80
N ALA A 73 -6.90 -0.34 1.43
CA ALA A 73 -6.85 0.64 2.52
C ALA A 73 -6.05 0.11 3.73
N VAL A 74 -6.33 -1.13 4.13
CA VAL A 74 -5.64 -1.80 5.25
C VAL A 74 -4.15 -2.02 4.94
N VAL A 75 -3.85 -2.53 3.75
CA VAL A 75 -2.47 -2.78 3.32
C VAL A 75 -1.71 -1.47 3.14
N GLY A 76 -2.33 -0.42 2.59
CA GLY A 76 -1.75 0.92 2.48
C GLY A 76 -1.38 1.50 3.85
N TRP A 77 -2.26 1.35 4.85
CA TRP A 77 -1.93 1.71 6.23
C TRP A 77 -0.72 0.94 6.76
N LYS A 78 -0.66 -0.39 6.57
CA LYS A 78 0.48 -1.21 7.00
C LYS A 78 1.78 -0.87 6.24
N LEU A 79 1.69 -0.58 4.95
CA LEU A 79 2.81 -0.14 4.12
C LEU A 79 3.36 1.22 4.58
N SER A 80 2.48 2.12 5.04
CA SER A 80 2.91 3.41 5.59
C SER A 80 3.74 3.27 6.87
N ARG A 81 3.69 2.10 7.53
CA ARG A 81 4.53 1.70 8.68
C ARG A 81 5.76 0.88 8.25
N ALA A 82 6.04 0.83 6.94
CA ALA A 82 7.15 0.12 6.31
C ALA A 82 7.20 -1.39 6.61
N ARG A 83 6.04 -2.06 6.66
CA ARG A 83 5.99 -3.53 6.74
C ARG A 83 6.30 -4.12 5.36
N GLY A 84 7.34 -4.95 5.26
CA GLY A 84 7.86 -5.52 4.02
C GLY A 84 6.83 -6.34 3.24
N TRP A 85 6.06 -7.20 3.92
CA TRP A 85 4.99 -7.96 3.27
C TRP A 85 3.90 -7.05 2.69
N ALA A 86 3.65 -5.88 3.30
CA ALA A 86 2.64 -4.94 2.86
C ALA A 86 3.04 -4.22 1.56
N ALA A 87 4.34 -4.09 1.27
CA ALA A 87 4.80 -3.53 -0.01
C ALA A 87 4.46 -4.47 -1.18
N VAL A 88 4.70 -5.77 -1.00
CA VAL A 88 4.36 -6.80 -2.00
C VAL A 88 2.85 -6.93 -2.15
N ALA A 89 2.12 -7.04 -1.05
CA ALA A 89 0.66 -7.10 -1.06
C ALA A 89 0.06 -5.84 -1.70
N GLY A 90 0.61 -4.66 -1.40
CA GLY A 90 0.16 -3.39 -1.96
C GLY A 90 0.34 -3.33 -3.48
N PHE A 91 1.47 -3.80 -3.99
CA PHE A 91 1.71 -3.92 -5.43
C PHE A 91 0.70 -4.86 -6.11
N VAL A 92 0.49 -6.05 -5.54
CA VAL A 92 -0.48 -7.02 -6.08
C VAL A 92 -1.90 -6.45 -6.08
N LEU A 93 -2.31 -5.83 -4.97
CA LEU A 93 -3.64 -5.21 -4.86
C LEU A 93 -3.81 -4.07 -5.86
N CYS A 94 -2.79 -3.24 -6.09
CA CYS A 94 -2.82 -2.20 -7.11
C CYS A 94 -2.97 -2.80 -8.52
N ALA A 95 -2.23 -3.86 -8.84
CA ALA A 95 -2.33 -4.52 -10.14
C ALA A 95 -3.72 -5.12 -10.38
N VAL A 96 -4.27 -5.84 -9.39
CA VAL A 96 -5.63 -6.40 -9.48
C VAL A 96 -6.68 -5.28 -9.58
N THR A 97 -6.51 -4.19 -8.83
CA THR A 97 -7.40 -3.03 -8.89
C THR A 97 -7.38 -2.40 -10.28
N ALA A 98 -6.19 -2.17 -10.86
CA ALA A 98 -6.06 -1.62 -12.20
C ALA A 98 -6.73 -2.51 -13.27
N LEU A 99 -6.56 -3.84 -13.17
CA LEU A 99 -7.19 -4.79 -14.09
C LEU A 99 -8.71 -4.79 -13.98
N LEU A 100 -9.27 -4.85 -12.76
CA LEU A 100 -10.71 -4.85 -12.55
C LEU A 100 -11.34 -3.50 -12.92
N THR A 101 -10.72 -2.39 -12.54
CA THR A 101 -11.16 -1.04 -12.93
C THR A 101 -11.09 -0.86 -14.44
N GLY A 102 -10.04 -1.34 -15.09
CA GLY A 102 -9.90 -1.30 -16.55
C GLY A 102 -10.99 -2.12 -17.25
N ALA A 103 -11.17 -3.39 -16.85
CA ALA A 103 -12.21 -4.27 -17.40
C ALA A 103 -13.61 -3.67 -17.22
N PHE A 104 -13.92 -3.16 -16.02
CA PHE A 104 -15.21 -2.56 -15.74
C PHE A 104 -15.43 -1.22 -16.45
N THR A 105 -14.37 -0.43 -16.66
CA THR A 105 -14.43 0.80 -17.47
C THR A 105 -14.72 0.49 -18.93
N LEU A 106 -14.03 -0.48 -19.53
CA LEU A 106 -14.27 -0.89 -20.92
C LEU A 106 -15.70 -1.41 -21.13
N LEU A 107 -16.20 -2.20 -20.18
CA LEU A 107 -17.58 -2.65 -20.19
C LEU A 107 -18.56 -1.48 -20.06
N SER A 108 -18.32 -0.57 -19.13
CA SER A 108 -19.17 0.61 -18.90
C SER A 108 -19.27 1.49 -20.15
N LEU A 109 -18.14 1.67 -20.86
CA LEU A 109 -18.10 2.43 -22.12
C LEU A 109 -18.97 1.78 -23.20
N SER A 110 -19.04 0.45 -23.26
CA SER A 110 -19.92 -0.26 -24.21
C SER A 110 -21.42 0.00 -23.96
N TRP A 111 -21.78 0.48 -22.77
CA TRP A 111 -23.14 0.90 -22.40
C TRP A 111 -23.33 2.42 -22.40
N GLY A 112 -22.34 3.19 -22.87
CA GLY A 112 -22.38 4.64 -22.90
C GLY A 112 -22.19 5.30 -21.53
N TYR A 113 -21.68 4.57 -20.54
CA TYR A 113 -21.38 5.11 -19.20
C TYR A 113 -19.87 5.33 -19.03
N PHE A 114 -19.48 6.53 -18.61
CA PHE A 114 -18.11 6.86 -18.25
C PHE A 114 -18.08 7.51 -16.86
N SER A 115 -17.16 7.05 -16.00
CA SER A 115 -16.99 7.59 -14.66
C SER A 115 -15.59 8.17 -14.50
N LEU A 116 -15.50 9.45 -14.13
CA LEU A 116 -14.23 10.08 -13.78
C LEU A 116 -13.55 9.37 -12.60
N LEU A 117 -14.32 8.76 -11.70
CA LEU A 117 -13.78 7.98 -10.59
C LEU A 117 -13.02 6.74 -11.10
N SER A 118 -13.43 6.13 -12.21
CA SER A 118 -12.70 4.99 -12.76
C SER A 118 -11.32 5.38 -13.28
N LEU A 119 -11.21 6.56 -13.89
CA LEU A 119 -9.94 7.13 -14.35
C LEU A 119 -9.01 7.45 -13.16
N ILE A 120 -9.56 8.09 -12.12
CA ILE A 120 -8.80 8.43 -10.90
C ILE A 120 -8.29 7.15 -10.23
N VAL A 121 -9.17 6.16 -10.04
CA VAL A 121 -8.80 4.86 -9.43
C VAL A 121 -7.76 4.15 -10.28
N GLY A 122 -7.91 4.12 -11.61
CA GLY A 122 -6.93 3.50 -12.51
C GLY A 122 -5.55 4.16 -12.44
N LEU A 123 -5.49 5.50 -12.48
CA LEU A 123 -4.23 6.23 -12.38
C LEU A 123 -3.59 6.06 -10.99
N ALA A 124 -4.39 6.15 -9.92
CA ALA A 124 -3.92 5.94 -8.57
C ALA A 124 -3.43 4.50 -8.33
N ALA A 125 -4.05 3.50 -8.95
CA ALA A 125 -3.59 2.11 -8.91
C ALA A 125 -2.23 1.96 -9.61
N PHE A 126 -2.04 2.61 -10.76
CA PHE A 126 -0.75 2.59 -11.45
C PHE A 126 0.36 3.26 -10.62
N VAL A 127 0.12 4.48 -10.14
CA VAL A 127 1.10 5.23 -9.34
C VAL A 127 1.37 4.54 -8.01
N GLY A 128 0.33 4.09 -7.31
CA GLY A 128 0.43 3.34 -6.06
C GLY A 128 1.20 2.03 -6.23
N GLY A 129 0.94 1.31 -7.32
CA GLY A 129 1.65 0.08 -7.68
C GLY A 129 3.13 0.33 -7.93
N LEU A 130 3.49 1.35 -8.72
CA LEU A 130 4.88 1.70 -8.98
C LEU A 130 5.62 2.08 -7.69
N LEU A 131 5.03 2.93 -6.85
CA LEU A 131 5.62 3.34 -5.58
C LEU A 131 5.74 2.16 -4.60
N ALA A 132 4.74 1.29 -4.53
CA ALA A 132 4.78 0.07 -3.75
C ALA A 132 5.94 -0.83 -4.20
N ALA A 133 6.10 -1.06 -5.51
CA ALA A 133 7.18 -1.85 -6.09
C ALA A 133 8.57 -1.26 -5.74
N LEU A 134 8.75 0.05 -5.92
CA LEU A 134 9.99 0.75 -5.59
C LEU A 134 10.31 0.70 -4.09
N SER A 135 9.30 0.60 -3.23
CA SER A 135 9.47 0.53 -1.78
C SER A 135 9.84 -0.88 -1.26
N ILE A 136 9.67 -1.96 -2.04
CA ILE A 136 9.86 -3.35 -1.58
C ILE A 136 11.23 -3.54 -0.94
N GLY A 137 12.30 -3.19 -1.65
CA GLY A 137 13.67 -3.37 -1.17
C GLY A 137 13.97 -2.53 0.09
N ALA A 138 13.42 -1.32 0.17
CA ALA A 138 13.62 -0.45 1.31
C ALA A 138 12.86 -0.96 2.56
N CYS A 139 11.63 -1.44 2.40
CA CYS A 139 10.85 -2.04 3.48
C CYS A 139 11.50 -3.33 4.01
N GLN A 140 12.05 -4.17 3.13
CA GLN A 140 12.77 -5.38 3.54
C GLN A 140 14.03 -5.06 4.37
N ARG A 141 14.75 -3.98 4.04
CA ARG A 141 15.89 -3.53 4.85
C ARG A 141 15.45 -3.01 6.22
N ALA A 142 14.38 -2.21 6.27
CA ALA A 142 13.83 -1.71 7.52
C ALA A 142 13.33 -2.84 8.43
N ASP A 143 12.64 -3.85 7.89
CA ASP A 143 12.20 -5.02 8.65
C ASP A 143 13.38 -5.84 9.20
N ARG A 144 14.47 -6.01 8.43
CA ARG A 144 15.69 -6.68 8.92
C ARG A 144 16.37 -5.90 10.04
N ALA A 145 16.46 -4.57 9.91
CA ALA A 145 17.01 -3.71 10.96
C ALA A 145 16.19 -3.79 12.25
N ARG A 146 14.86 -3.80 12.14
CA ARG A 146 13.96 -3.97 13.30
C ARG A 146 14.12 -5.35 13.95
N ALA A 147 14.26 -6.41 13.17
CA ALA A 147 14.52 -7.75 13.70
C ALA A 147 15.85 -7.81 14.47
N ALA A 148 16.92 -7.22 13.92
CA ALA A 148 18.22 -7.16 14.57
C ALA A 148 18.19 -6.36 15.89
N LEU A 149 17.46 -5.24 15.93
CA LEU A 149 17.29 -4.46 17.15
C LEU A 149 16.43 -5.18 18.21
N ALA A 150 15.41 -5.92 17.78
CA ALA A 150 14.61 -6.75 18.67
C ALA A 150 15.43 -7.88 19.31
N GLU A 151 16.35 -8.51 18.56
CA GLU A 151 17.30 -9.50 19.09
C GLU A 151 18.25 -8.89 20.14
N GLN A 152 18.55 -7.59 20.03
CA GLN A 152 19.34 -6.84 21.01
C GLN A 152 18.51 -6.37 22.23
N GLY A 153 17.21 -6.66 22.27
CA GLY A 153 16.29 -6.26 23.35
C GLY A 153 15.71 -4.85 23.20
N PHE A 154 15.94 -4.17 22.07
CA PHE A 154 15.32 -2.89 21.77
C PHE A 154 14.03 -3.09 20.96
N ASP A 155 12.88 -3.04 21.63
CA ASP A 155 11.57 -3.02 20.96
C ASP A 155 11.18 -1.58 20.58
N LEU A 156 11.13 -1.30 19.29
CA LEU A 156 10.80 0.02 18.76
C LEU A 156 9.28 0.26 18.66
N GLY A 157 8.42 -0.74 18.89
CA GLY A 157 6.95 -0.57 18.87
C GLY A 157 6.34 -0.13 17.53
N VAL A 158 7.12 -0.15 16.43
CA VAL A 158 6.72 0.33 15.09
C VAL A 158 6.16 -0.76 14.19
#